data_AF-A0A429ELF9-F1
#
_entry.id   AF-A0A429ELF9-F1
#
_cell.length_a   1.000
_cell.length_b   1.000
_cell.length_c   1.000
_cell.angle_alpha   90.00
_cell.angle_beta   90.00
_cell.angle_gamma   90.00
#
_symmetry.space_group_name_H-M   'P 1'
#
loop_
_entity.id
_entity.type
_entity.pdbx_description
1 polymer ?
#
loop_
_entity_poly.entity_id
_entity_poly.type
_entity_poly.pdbx_seq_one_letter_code
_entity_poly.pdbx_strand_id
1 'polypeptide(L)'
;MRATLQSPPEHVCAAFGGRTGDAEPMPGTDSWRYNDLVLKPVVDKSRTLWTARALEAVDEPGLRVAKPVRSSDGRWVVGGWSANRFVSGTAEHRYDEVVHAAVKLHRATAGLPRPDFLGRRTDLEALADKLAWGEADMPLDENKGGRWFEVLAGSRRPVKLPDQVVHGELLAGVLFDGDAAPGIVDFVPYYRPGEWGAAIVAVDALAWGGATIDLLERWAHLPEWPQLLLRAVLFRLAANALDPRSTRAAHDGLRAAARDVSAVL
;
A
#
# COMPACT_ATOMS: atom_id res chain seq x y z
N MET A 1 -6.36 -21.36 -11.26
CA MET A 1 -6.37 -22.18 -10.03
C MET A 1 -6.12 -21.25 -8.85
N ARG A 2 -7.04 -21.17 -7.87
CA ARG A 2 -6.69 -20.57 -6.56
C ARG A 2 -5.58 -21.45 -6.00
N ALA A 3 -4.42 -20.86 -5.69
CA ALA A 3 -3.39 -21.58 -4.94
C ALA A 3 -4.06 -22.12 -3.67
N THR A 4 -3.90 -23.41 -3.39
CA THR A 4 -4.42 -24.00 -2.16
C THR A 4 -3.82 -23.22 -0.99
N LEU A 5 -4.68 -22.66 -0.12
CA LEU A 5 -4.23 -21.91 1.04
C LEU A 5 -3.41 -22.85 1.92
N GLN A 6 -2.08 -22.73 1.89
CA GLN A 6 -1.22 -23.60 2.67
C GLN A 6 -1.30 -23.13 4.12
N SER A 7 -1.66 -24.03 5.03
CA SER A 7 -1.66 -23.73 6.46
C SER A 7 -0.24 -23.53 6.98
N PRO A 8 -0.04 -22.68 8.00
CA PRO A 8 1.26 -22.52 8.65
C PRO A 8 1.69 -23.87 9.24
N PRO A 9 2.92 -24.36 8.93
CA PRO A 9 3.42 -25.60 9.51
C PRO A 9 3.54 -25.55 11.03
N GLU A 10 3.51 -26.71 11.69
CA GLU A 10 3.61 -26.81 13.15
C GLU A 10 4.84 -26.11 13.74
N HIS A 11 6.01 -26.29 13.12
CA HIS A 11 7.24 -25.64 13.57
C HIS A 11 7.17 -24.11 13.45
N VAL A 12 6.36 -23.56 12.53
CA VAL A 12 6.13 -22.12 12.40
C VAL A 12 5.23 -21.64 13.54
N CYS A 13 4.10 -22.31 13.77
CA CYS A 13 3.22 -21.97 14.88
C CYS A 13 3.98 -22.03 16.22
N ALA A 14 4.76 -23.10 16.46
CA ALA A 14 5.58 -23.26 17.65
C ALA A 14 6.61 -22.14 17.82
N ALA A 15 7.24 -21.69 16.72
CA ALA A 15 8.21 -20.59 16.77
C ALA A 15 7.58 -19.26 17.19
N PHE A 16 6.28 -19.05 16.94
CA PHE A 16 5.54 -17.86 17.40
C PHE A 16 4.69 -18.12 18.65
N GLY A 17 4.98 -19.20 19.39
CA GLY A 17 4.37 -19.51 20.69
C GLY A 17 3.06 -20.29 20.63
N GLY A 18 2.72 -20.89 19.48
CA GLY A 18 1.44 -21.56 19.24
C GLY A 18 1.48 -22.99 18.77
N ARG A 19 0.29 -23.53 18.46
CA ARG A 19 0.08 -24.88 17.91
C ARG A 19 -0.72 -24.78 16.60
N THR A 20 -0.49 -25.69 15.66
CA THR A 20 -1.10 -25.66 14.30
C THR A 20 -2.63 -25.62 14.30
N GLY A 21 -3.28 -26.31 15.26
CA GLY A 21 -4.73 -26.41 15.35
C GLY A 21 -5.44 -25.13 15.83
N ASP A 22 -4.66 -24.14 16.30
CA ASP A 22 -5.19 -22.89 16.84
C ASP A 22 -5.21 -21.76 15.79
N ALA A 23 -4.72 -22.02 14.57
CA ALA A 23 -4.66 -21.04 13.49
C ALA A 23 -5.88 -21.17 12.55
N GLU A 24 -6.57 -20.06 12.30
CA GLU A 24 -7.75 -19.98 11.45
C GLU A 24 -7.46 -19.16 10.18
N PRO A 25 -7.92 -19.61 8.99
CA PRO A 25 -7.70 -18.87 7.76
C PRO A 25 -8.47 -17.54 7.76
N MET A 26 -7.83 -16.45 7.38
CA MET A 26 -8.48 -15.15 7.28
C MET A 26 -9.19 -15.01 5.92
N PRO A 27 -10.52 -14.76 5.90
CA PRO A 27 -11.29 -14.67 4.66
C PRO A 27 -10.69 -13.69 3.66
N GLY A 28 -10.57 -14.11 2.39
CA GLY A 28 -10.11 -13.23 1.30
C GLY A 28 -8.61 -12.97 1.26
N THR A 29 -7.81 -13.59 2.14
CA THR A 29 -6.36 -13.40 2.22
C THR A 29 -5.61 -14.73 2.12
N ASP A 30 -4.28 -14.67 2.05
CA ASP A 30 -3.36 -15.81 2.23
C ASP A 30 -2.89 -15.99 3.69
N SER A 31 -3.49 -15.23 4.60
CA SER A 31 -3.07 -15.09 5.99
C SER A 31 -3.88 -15.96 6.94
N TRP A 32 -3.29 -16.26 8.10
CA TRP A 32 -3.90 -17.06 9.14
C TRP A 32 -3.88 -16.30 10.46
N ARG A 33 -5.02 -16.24 11.16
CA ARG A 33 -5.10 -15.67 12.49
C ARG A 33 -4.78 -16.73 13.52
N TYR A 34 -3.91 -16.42 14.46
CA TYR A 34 -3.60 -17.24 15.62
C TYR A 34 -3.62 -16.34 16.85
N ASN A 35 -4.62 -16.49 17.74
CA ASN A 35 -4.84 -15.59 18.88
C ASN A 35 -4.84 -14.10 18.47
N ASP A 36 -3.84 -13.36 18.95
CA ASP A 36 -3.57 -11.95 18.68
C ASP A 36 -2.47 -11.75 17.62
N LEU A 37 -2.17 -12.77 16.83
CA LEU A 37 -1.21 -12.76 15.73
C LEU A 37 -1.89 -13.04 14.38
N VAL A 38 -1.28 -12.51 13.34
CA VAL A 38 -1.55 -12.84 11.94
C VAL A 38 -0.27 -13.40 11.33
N LEU A 39 -0.32 -14.67 10.93
CA LEU A 39 0.74 -15.37 10.23
C LEU A 39 0.55 -15.20 8.72
N LYS A 40 1.61 -14.79 8.03
CA LYS A 40 1.60 -14.53 6.59
C LYS A 40 2.74 -15.26 5.87
N PRO A 41 2.49 -15.88 4.70
CA PRO A 41 3.56 -16.42 3.88
C PRO A 41 4.47 -15.29 3.39
N VAL A 42 5.77 -15.55 3.36
CA VAL A 42 6.80 -14.60 2.94
C VAL A 42 7.12 -14.82 1.47
N VAL A 43 6.68 -13.89 0.63
CA VAL A 43 6.99 -13.88 -0.81
C VAL A 43 8.36 -13.25 -1.08
N ASP A 44 8.64 -12.10 -0.47
CA ASP A 44 9.93 -11.40 -0.57
C ASP A 44 10.53 -11.23 0.82
N LYS A 45 11.57 -12.02 1.09
CA LYS A 45 12.27 -12.02 2.37
C LYS A 45 12.95 -10.68 2.68
N SER A 46 13.52 -10.00 1.68
CA SER A 46 14.22 -8.72 1.90
C SER A 46 13.23 -7.64 2.29
N ARG A 47 12.11 -7.56 1.57
CA ARG A 47 11.00 -6.66 1.89
C ARG A 47 10.44 -6.95 3.28
N THR A 48 10.12 -8.21 3.59
CA THR A 48 9.55 -8.58 4.90
C THR A 48 10.48 -8.21 6.05
N LEU A 49 11.78 -8.49 5.95
CA LEU A 49 12.74 -8.17 7.01
C LEU A 49 12.92 -6.66 7.19
N TRP A 50 12.94 -5.90 6.10
CA TRP A 50 13.04 -4.45 6.16
C TRP A 50 11.77 -3.84 6.78
N THR A 51 10.58 -4.24 6.30
CA THR A 51 9.29 -3.77 6.83
C THR A 51 9.15 -4.13 8.30
N ALA A 52 9.58 -5.32 8.71
CA ALA A 52 9.53 -5.73 10.11
C ALA A 52 10.33 -4.78 11.02
N ARG A 53 11.55 -4.42 10.61
CA ARG A 53 12.40 -3.46 11.34
C ARG A 53 11.84 -2.05 11.31
N ALA A 54 11.31 -1.62 10.17
CA ALA A 54 10.72 -0.30 10.00
C ALA A 54 9.52 -0.10 10.94
N LEU A 55 8.56 -1.01 10.91
CA LEU A 55 7.33 -0.91 11.71
C LEU A 55 7.55 -1.19 13.20
N GLU A 56 8.60 -1.92 13.58
CA GLU A 56 9.01 -2.06 15.00
C GLU A 56 9.20 -0.67 15.63
N ALA A 57 9.83 0.27 14.91
CA ALA A 57 10.14 1.62 15.37
C ALA A 57 8.98 2.64 15.27
N VAL A 58 7.93 2.37 14.47
CA VAL A 58 6.84 3.33 14.22
C VAL A 58 5.87 3.37 15.39
N ASP A 59 5.93 4.38 16.24
CA ASP A 59 4.94 4.61 17.31
C ASP A 59 4.24 5.95 17.09
N GLU A 60 3.06 5.91 16.47
CA GLU A 60 2.31 7.11 16.05
C GLU A 60 0.97 7.18 16.79
N PRO A 61 0.78 8.13 17.72
CA PRO A 61 -0.48 8.32 18.41
C PRO A 61 -1.66 8.52 17.46
N GLY A 62 -2.69 7.68 17.65
CA GLY A 62 -3.88 7.70 16.81
C GLY A 62 -3.76 6.88 15.52
N LEU A 63 -2.83 5.93 15.47
CA LEU A 63 -2.83 4.80 14.54
C LEU A 63 -2.67 3.48 15.30
N ARG A 64 -3.37 2.42 14.88
CA ARG A 64 -3.14 1.04 15.36
C ARG A 64 -2.37 0.26 14.30
N VAL A 65 -1.04 0.38 14.30
CA VAL A 65 -0.18 -0.32 13.32
C VAL A 65 -0.01 -1.78 13.70
N ALA A 66 -0.21 -2.70 12.76
CA ALA A 66 0.04 -4.13 12.94
C ALA A 66 1.54 -4.39 13.15
N LYS A 67 1.96 -4.43 14.43
CA LYS A 67 3.36 -4.56 14.81
C LYS A 67 3.91 -5.93 14.41
N PRO A 68 5.05 -6.00 13.71
CA PRO A 68 5.76 -7.26 13.48
C PRO A 68 6.05 -7.97 14.81
N VAL A 69 5.99 -9.31 14.82
CA VAL A 69 6.31 -10.15 15.99
C VAL A 69 7.49 -11.09 15.70
N ARG A 70 8.48 -11.10 16.60
CA ARG A 70 9.64 -12.00 16.52
C ARG A 70 9.24 -13.38 17.02
N SER A 71 9.81 -14.42 16.43
CA SER A 71 9.76 -15.76 16.97
C SER A 71 10.50 -15.83 18.31
N SER A 72 10.28 -16.92 19.05
CA SER A 72 10.94 -17.22 20.31
C SER A 72 12.48 -17.26 20.22
N ASP A 73 13.04 -17.50 19.03
CA ASP A 73 14.47 -17.43 18.75
C ASP A 73 14.94 -16.10 18.13
N GLY A 74 14.08 -15.07 18.14
CA GLY A 74 14.40 -13.70 17.76
C GLY A 74 14.34 -13.38 16.26
N ARG A 75 13.98 -14.35 15.41
CA ARG A 75 13.83 -14.18 13.96
C ARG A 75 12.49 -13.54 13.60
N TRP A 76 12.45 -12.79 12.51
CA TRP A 76 11.19 -12.28 11.93
C TRP A 76 10.56 -13.25 10.92
N VAL A 77 11.37 -14.15 10.36
CA VAL A 77 10.94 -15.11 9.33
C VAL A 77 11.36 -16.51 9.75
N VAL A 78 10.39 -17.41 9.86
CA VAL A 78 10.59 -18.83 10.20
C VAL A 78 9.85 -19.68 9.19
N GLY A 79 10.53 -20.65 8.58
CA GLY A 79 9.88 -21.59 7.64
C GLY A 79 9.19 -20.94 6.43
N GLY A 80 9.59 -19.71 6.05
CA GLY A 80 8.90 -18.95 4.99
C GLY A 80 7.66 -18.19 5.46
N TRP A 81 7.47 -18.00 6.76
CA TRP A 81 6.35 -17.28 7.36
C TRP A 81 6.83 -16.14 8.25
N SER A 82 6.00 -15.11 8.39
CA SER A 82 6.18 -13.99 9.30
C SER A 82 4.93 -13.78 10.15
N ALA A 83 5.06 -13.09 11.29
CA ALA A 83 3.97 -12.80 12.20
C ALA A 83 3.85 -11.29 12.43
N ASN A 84 2.61 -10.79 12.51
CA ASN A 84 2.30 -9.44 12.98
C ASN A 84 1.21 -9.50 14.05
N ARG A 85 1.10 -8.49 14.91
CA ARG A 85 -0.03 -8.32 15.83
C ARG A 85 -1.31 -8.14 15.03
N PHE A 86 -2.34 -8.88 15.43
CA PHE A 86 -3.69 -8.75 14.90
C PHE A 86 -4.23 -7.36 15.24
N VAL A 87 -4.83 -6.73 14.24
CA VAL A 87 -5.51 -5.44 14.36
C VAL A 87 -6.97 -5.69 14.02
N SER A 88 -7.86 -5.42 14.98
CA SER A 88 -9.31 -5.56 14.79
C SER A 88 -9.85 -4.48 13.84
N GLY A 89 -10.98 -4.81 13.21
CA GLY A 89 -11.75 -3.89 12.40
C GLY A 89 -12.03 -4.40 10.98
N THR A 90 -12.70 -3.57 10.21
CA THR A 90 -13.10 -3.84 8.82
C THR A 90 -12.82 -2.63 7.93
N ALA A 91 -12.69 -2.84 6.62
CA ALA A 91 -12.61 -1.73 5.68
C ALA A 91 -13.94 -0.98 5.64
N GLU A 92 -13.89 0.36 5.63
CA GLU A 92 -15.06 1.25 5.58
C GLU A 92 -14.80 2.44 4.63
N HIS A 93 -15.85 3.07 4.12
CA HIS A 93 -15.78 4.21 3.21
C HIS A 93 -15.53 5.55 3.95
N ARG A 94 -14.50 5.60 4.80
CA ARG A 94 -14.13 6.76 5.64
C ARG A 94 -12.91 7.48 5.06
N TYR A 95 -12.98 7.90 3.79
CA TYR A 95 -11.80 8.30 3.01
C TYR A 95 -11.02 9.49 3.59
N ASP A 96 -11.68 10.51 4.12
CA ASP A 96 -10.98 11.62 4.79
C ASP A 96 -10.15 11.14 5.98
N GLU A 97 -10.63 10.15 6.74
CA GLU A 97 -9.87 9.56 7.85
C GLU A 97 -8.70 8.70 7.37
N VAL A 98 -8.85 8.04 6.22
CA VAL A 98 -7.74 7.30 5.59
C VAL A 98 -6.67 8.25 5.08
N VAL A 99 -7.04 9.38 4.46
CA VAL A 99 -6.06 10.40 4.02
C VAL A 99 -5.35 11.01 5.23
N HIS A 100 -6.09 11.31 6.31
CA HIS A 100 -5.49 11.77 7.56
C HIS A 100 -4.54 10.73 8.17
N ALA A 101 -4.91 9.43 8.15
CA ALA A 101 -4.05 8.35 8.60
C ALA A 101 -2.79 8.22 7.75
N ALA A 102 -2.88 8.44 6.43
CA ALA A 102 -1.73 8.50 5.53
C ALA A 102 -0.74 9.58 5.96
N VAL A 103 -1.23 10.81 6.16
CA VAL A 103 -0.40 11.94 6.58
C VAL A 103 0.32 11.65 7.90
N LYS A 104 -0.38 11.06 8.89
CA LYS A 104 0.23 10.65 10.17
C LYS A 104 1.28 9.57 9.98
N LEU A 105 0.96 8.51 9.24
CA LEU A 105 1.86 7.41 8.98
C LEU A 105 3.15 7.89 8.30
N HIS A 106 3.03 8.76 7.29
CA HIS A 106 4.18 9.23 6.53
C HIS A 106 5.05 10.23 7.31
N ARG A 107 4.47 11.01 8.24
CA ARG A 107 5.25 11.76 9.23
C ARG A 107 6.06 10.82 10.13
N ALA A 108 5.45 9.75 10.61
CA ALA A 108 6.11 8.77 11.48
C ALA A 108 7.21 7.95 10.77
N THR A 109 7.13 7.81 9.43
CA THR A 109 8.12 7.08 8.63
C THR A 109 9.20 7.95 8.00
N ALA A 110 9.17 9.28 8.22
CA ALA A 110 10.09 10.23 7.60
C ALA A 110 11.58 9.98 7.89
N GLY A 111 11.89 9.53 9.11
CA GLY A 111 13.26 9.24 9.55
C GLY A 111 13.79 7.87 9.12
N LEU A 112 12.98 7.04 8.46
CA LEU A 112 13.38 5.70 8.08
C LEU A 112 14.35 5.72 6.88
N PRO A 113 15.38 4.85 6.88
CA PRO A 113 16.32 4.78 5.77
C PRO A 113 15.63 4.25 4.51
N ARG A 114 16.09 4.69 3.33
CA ARG A 114 15.64 4.11 2.05
C ARG A 114 15.81 2.58 2.05
N PRO A 115 14.76 1.78 1.74
CA PRO A 115 14.90 0.35 1.67
C PRO A 115 15.83 -0.09 0.53
N ASP A 116 16.81 -0.92 0.84
CA ASP A 116 17.85 -1.39 -0.07
C ASP A 116 17.28 -2.26 -1.20
N PHE A 117 16.22 -3.02 -0.92
CA PHE A 117 15.57 -3.88 -1.91
C PHE A 117 14.81 -3.12 -2.99
N LEU A 118 14.42 -1.85 -2.76
CA LEU A 118 13.66 -1.08 -3.76
C LEU A 118 14.43 -0.92 -5.08
N GLY A 119 15.75 -0.76 -5.02
CA GLY A 119 16.58 -0.65 -6.22
C GLY A 119 16.63 -1.93 -7.07
N ARG A 120 16.32 -3.08 -6.47
CA ARG A 120 16.33 -4.40 -7.13
C ARG A 120 14.95 -4.84 -7.62
N ARG A 121 13.89 -4.11 -7.27
CA ARG A 121 12.53 -4.47 -7.68
C ARG A 121 12.35 -4.29 -9.19
N THR A 122 11.80 -5.34 -9.80
CA THR A 122 11.46 -5.40 -11.23
C THR A 122 10.03 -5.89 -11.46
N ASP A 123 9.24 -5.99 -10.39
CA ASP A 123 7.80 -6.27 -10.46
C ASP A 123 7.03 -5.13 -11.17
N LEU A 124 5.80 -5.42 -11.58
CA LEU A 124 4.99 -4.51 -12.39
C LEU A 124 4.73 -3.20 -11.65
N GLU A 125 4.56 -3.25 -10.33
CA GLU A 125 4.33 -2.09 -9.48
C GLU A 125 5.60 -1.23 -9.38
N ALA A 126 6.78 -1.83 -9.26
CA ALA A 126 8.04 -1.10 -9.28
C ALA A 126 8.31 -0.42 -10.64
N LEU A 127 7.88 -1.05 -11.73
CA LEU A 127 7.95 -0.45 -13.07
C LEU A 127 6.93 0.70 -13.22
N ALA A 128 5.70 0.51 -12.75
CA ALA A 128 4.66 1.54 -12.74
C ALA A 128 5.08 2.78 -11.94
N ASP A 129 5.75 2.59 -10.80
CA ASP A 129 6.30 3.67 -9.99
C ASP A 129 7.36 4.46 -10.79
N LYS A 130 8.34 3.79 -11.38
CA LYS A 130 9.34 4.45 -12.24
C LYS A 130 8.72 5.22 -13.40
N LEU A 131 7.71 4.63 -14.07
CA LEU A 131 6.99 5.28 -15.17
C LEU A 131 6.25 6.54 -14.69
N ALA A 132 5.52 6.45 -13.58
CA ALA A 132 4.80 7.59 -13.00
C ALA A 132 5.73 8.77 -12.71
N TRP A 133 6.92 8.47 -12.17
CA TRP A 133 7.94 9.46 -11.82
C TRP A 133 8.83 9.91 -12.99
N GLY A 134 8.72 9.27 -14.16
CA GLY A 134 9.51 9.62 -15.35
C GLY A 134 10.95 9.11 -15.28
N GLU A 135 11.20 8.12 -14.42
CA GLU A 135 12.49 7.44 -14.24
C GLU A 135 12.66 6.27 -15.23
N ALA A 136 11.59 5.91 -15.92
CA ALA A 136 11.57 4.94 -17.02
C ALA A 136 10.61 5.42 -18.11
N ASP A 137 10.80 4.89 -19.32
CA ASP A 137 9.92 5.13 -20.46
C ASP A 137 9.75 3.80 -21.22
N MET A 138 8.50 3.43 -21.47
CA MET A 138 8.14 2.23 -22.23
C MET A 138 6.69 2.29 -22.70
N PRO A 139 6.33 1.58 -23.79
CA PRO A 139 4.97 1.52 -24.26
C PRO A 139 4.05 0.83 -23.26
N LEU A 140 2.85 1.38 -23.09
CA LEU A 140 1.76 0.83 -22.28
C LEU A 140 0.58 0.45 -23.18
N ASP A 141 -0.16 -0.60 -22.83
CA ASP A 141 -1.37 -0.97 -23.56
C ASP A 141 -2.40 0.17 -23.51
N GLU A 142 -2.66 0.76 -24.67
CA GLU A 142 -3.58 1.89 -24.83
C GLU A 142 -4.97 1.61 -24.26
N ASN A 143 -5.45 0.37 -24.39
CA ASN A 143 -6.79 -0.05 -23.97
C ASN A 143 -6.88 -0.38 -22.48
N LYS A 144 -5.73 -0.43 -21.79
CA LYS A 144 -5.64 -0.68 -20.35
C LYS A 144 -5.11 0.52 -19.56
N GLY A 145 -5.18 1.71 -20.13
CA GLY A 145 -4.82 2.97 -19.44
C GLY A 145 -3.64 3.69 -20.06
N GLY A 146 -2.91 3.08 -21.00
CA GLY A 146 -1.76 3.70 -21.69
C GLY A 146 -2.11 5.04 -22.34
N ARG A 147 -3.30 5.17 -22.94
CA ARG A 147 -3.73 6.43 -23.58
C ARG A 147 -3.92 7.56 -22.57
N TRP A 148 -4.53 7.30 -21.42
CA TRP A 148 -4.68 8.30 -20.36
C TRP A 148 -3.34 8.61 -19.70
N PHE A 149 -2.49 7.60 -19.54
CA PHE A 149 -1.14 7.77 -19.03
C PHE A 149 -0.36 8.75 -19.91
N GLU A 150 -0.33 8.54 -21.22
CA GLU A 150 0.38 9.40 -22.17
C GLU A 150 -0.09 10.86 -22.10
N VAL A 151 -1.42 11.08 -22.13
CA VAL A 151 -2.02 12.41 -22.03
C VAL A 151 -1.62 13.13 -20.74
N LEU A 152 -1.68 12.44 -19.60
CA LEU A 152 -1.39 13.05 -18.30
C LEU A 152 0.10 13.18 -18.02
N ALA A 153 0.94 12.30 -18.57
CA ALA A 153 2.39 12.31 -18.35
C ALA A 153 3.05 13.59 -18.85
N GLY A 154 2.45 14.27 -19.85
CA GLY A 154 2.87 15.59 -20.34
C GLY A 154 2.67 16.73 -19.33
N SER A 155 1.77 16.57 -18.36
CA SER A 155 1.47 17.58 -17.32
C SER A 155 2.41 17.52 -16.11
N ARG A 156 3.43 16.65 -16.16
CA ARG A 156 4.40 16.49 -15.08
C ARG A 156 5.26 17.75 -14.95
N ARG A 157 5.32 18.28 -13.74
CA ARG A 157 6.25 19.32 -13.29
C ARG A 157 7.20 18.72 -12.24
N PRO A 158 8.40 19.28 -12.05
CA PRO A 158 9.30 18.85 -10.99
C PRO A 158 8.63 18.97 -9.61
N VAL A 159 8.79 17.94 -8.78
CA VAL A 159 8.37 17.94 -7.36
C VAL A 159 9.60 18.21 -6.50
N LYS A 160 9.51 19.14 -5.54
CA LYS A 160 10.66 19.55 -4.71
C LYS A 160 10.65 18.95 -3.30
N LEU A 161 9.55 18.34 -2.89
CA LEU A 161 9.44 17.61 -1.63
C LEU A 161 10.49 16.48 -1.55
N PRO A 162 11.06 16.24 -0.35
CA PRO A 162 12.04 15.17 -0.17
C PRO A 162 11.38 13.79 -0.23
N ASP A 163 12.08 12.83 -0.84
CA ASP A 163 11.70 11.44 -0.79
C ASP A 163 11.87 10.85 0.61
N GLN A 164 10.92 10.02 1.03
CA GLN A 164 10.92 9.30 2.30
C GLN A 164 10.20 7.97 2.15
N VAL A 165 10.22 7.14 3.20
CA VAL A 165 9.44 5.91 3.20
C VAL A 165 7.96 6.23 3.25
N VAL A 166 7.19 5.68 2.31
CA VAL A 166 5.74 5.84 2.22
C VAL A 166 5.04 4.52 1.92
N HIS A 167 3.73 4.47 2.16
CA HIS A 167 2.89 3.30 1.87
C HIS A 167 2.15 3.50 0.54
N GLY A 168 2.41 2.63 -0.45
CA GLY A 168 1.87 2.78 -1.81
C GLY A 168 0.51 2.11 -2.09
N GLU A 169 -0.17 1.56 -1.07
CA GLU A 169 -1.43 0.80 -1.19
C GLU A 169 -2.31 0.97 0.05
N LEU A 170 -2.22 2.13 0.70
CA LEU A 170 -2.74 2.30 2.05
C LEU A 170 -4.26 2.08 2.15
N LEU A 171 -5.05 2.46 1.14
CA LEU A 171 -6.51 2.33 1.20
C LEU A 171 -6.95 0.87 1.45
N ALA A 172 -6.26 -0.10 0.85
CA ALA A 172 -6.55 -1.53 1.04
C ALA A 172 -6.11 -2.06 2.42
N GLY A 173 -5.24 -1.33 3.11
CA GLY A 173 -4.62 -1.71 4.39
C GLY A 173 -5.19 -0.99 5.61
N VAL A 174 -6.30 -0.24 5.49
CA VAL A 174 -6.91 0.45 6.65
C VAL A 174 -8.16 -0.27 7.16
N LEU A 175 -8.20 -0.49 8.48
CA LEU A 175 -9.30 -1.13 9.20
C LEU A 175 -9.87 -0.19 10.27
N PHE A 176 -11.20 -0.14 10.36
CA PHE A 176 -11.94 0.65 11.34
C PHE A 176 -12.65 -0.28 12.34
N ASP A 177 -12.65 0.11 13.61
CA ASP A 177 -13.25 -0.63 14.72
C ASP A 177 -14.00 0.36 15.62
N GLY A 178 -15.20 0.77 15.16
CA GLY A 178 -15.98 1.84 15.78
C GLY A 178 -15.22 3.17 15.81
N ASP A 179 -15.11 3.74 17.02
CA ASP A 179 -14.42 5.02 17.29
C ASP A 179 -12.92 4.85 17.60
N ALA A 180 -12.40 3.61 17.53
CA ALA A 180 -10.97 3.40 17.70
C ALA A 180 -10.17 4.07 16.56
N ALA A 181 -8.92 4.42 16.84
CA ALA A 181 -8.00 4.93 15.84
C ALA A 181 -7.91 4.02 14.59
N PRO A 182 -7.68 4.54 13.38
CA PRO A 182 -7.52 3.71 12.18
C PRO A 182 -6.41 2.66 12.35
N GLY A 183 -6.72 1.42 11.99
CA GLY A 183 -5.80 0.29 12.04
C GLY A 183 -5.07 0.14 10.72
N ILE A 184 -3.75 0.01 10.74
CA ILE A 184 -2.92 -0.10 9.54
C ILE A 184 -2.30 -1.49 9.47
N VAL A 185 -2.63 -2.21 8.40
CA VAL A 185 -2.08 -3.53 8.07
C VAL A 185 -1.37 -3.48 6.72
N ASP A 186 -0.57 -4.51 6.42
CA ASP A 186 -0.01 -4.73 5.07
C ASP A 186 0.81 -3.57 4.50
N PHE A 187 1.73 -3.02 5.30
CA PHE A 187 2.60 -1.92 4.86
C PHE A 187 3.43 -2.26 3.62
N VAL A 188 3.13 -1.58 2.50
CA VAL A 188 3.85 -1.73 1.22
C VAL A 188 4.78 -0.52 1.02
N PRO A 189 6.09 -0.66 1.31
CA PRO A 189 7.05 0.44 1.26
C PRO A 189 7.39 0.88 -0.17
N TYR A 190 7.38 2.19 -0.37
CA TYR A 190 7.97 2.93 -1.49
C TYR A 190 8.86 4.04 -0.95
N TYR A 191 9.59 4.74 -1.83
CA TYR A 191 10.46 5.84 -1.44
C TYR A 191 10.19 7.07 -2.30
N ARG A 192 9.24 7.90 -1.86
CA ARG A 192 8.66 9.08 -2.56
C ARG A 192 8.26 10.14 -1.53
N PRO A 193 7.84 11.36 -1.91
CA PRO A 193 7.34 12.36 -0.96
C PRO A 193 6.18 11.82 -0.11
N GLY A 194 6.08 12.27 1.14
CA GLY A 194 5.12 11.74 2.12
C GLY A 194 3.69 11.83 1.62
N GLU A 195 3.35 13.01 1.13
CA GLU A 195 2.04 13.36 0.59
C GLU A 195 1.66 12.53 -0.66
N TRP A 196 2.61 11.87 -1.32
CA TRP A 196 2.29 10.93 -2.40
C TRP A 196 1.49 9.74 -1.88
N GLY A 197 1.80 9.22 -0.68
CA GLY A 197 1.02 8.13 -0.11
C GLY A 197 -0.41 8.54 0.26
N ALA A 198 -0.63 9.81 0.63
CA ALA A 198 -1.97 10.39 0.77
C ALA A 198 -2.67 10.54 -0.60
N ALA A 199 -1.95 10.95 -1.64
CA ALA A 199 -2.47 11.04 -3.00
C ALA A 199 -2.90 9.67 -3.56
N ILE A 200 -2.17 8.60 -3.22
CA ILE A 200 -2.56 7.23 -3.54
C ILE A 200 -3.93 6.89 -2.93
N VAL A 201 -4.14 7.19 -1.64
CA VAL A 201 -5.45 6.97 -0.99
C VAL A 201 -6.56 7.69 -1.74
N ALA A 202 -6.35 8.96 -2.07
CA ALA A 202 -7.35 9.76 -2.77
C ALA A 202 -7.68 9.18 -4.16
N VAL A 203 -6.66 8.87 -4.96
CA VAL A 203 -6.84 8.26 -6.29
C VAL A 203 -7.53 6.90 -6.20
N ASP A 204 -7.14 6.05 -5.26
CA ASP A 204 -7.74 4.73 -5.06
C ASP A 204 -9.20 4.85 -4.62
N ALA A 205 -9.52 5.84 -3.78
CA ALA A 205 -10.89 6.11 -3.33
C ALA A 205 -11.79 6.59 -4.48
N LEU A 206 -11.28 7.41 -5.40
CA LEU A 206 -12.01 7.80 -6.62
C LEU A 206 -12.17 6.61 -7.57
N ALA A 207 -11.09 5.85 -7.80
CA ALA A 207 -11.08 4.76 -8.79
C ALA A 207 -11.94 3.56 -8.37
N TRP A 208 -11.95 3.22 -7.08
CA TRP A 208 -12.55 1.98 -6.58
C TRP A 208 -13.44 2.15 -5.34
N GLY A 209 -13.37 3.28 -4.64
CA GLY A 209 -14.16 3.56 -3.45
C GLY A 209 -15.47 4.33 -3.71
N GLY A 210 -15.63 4.95 -4.88
CA GLY A 210 -16.78 5.81 -5.15
C GLY A 210 -16.71 7.17 -4.45
N ALA A 211 -15.51 7.61 -4.03
CA ALA A 211 -15.29 8.99 -3.65
C ALA A 211 -15.46 9.93 -4.86
N THR A 212 -15.83 11.18 -4.60
CA THR A 212 -15.96 12.23 -5.60
C THR A 212 -14.72 13.14 -5.60
N ILE A 213 -14.64 14.00 -6.61
CA ILE A 213 -13.62 15.04 -6.73
C ILE A 213 -13.52 15.95 -5.49
N ASP A 214 -14.60 16.13 -4.72
CA ASP A 214 -14.62 16.90 -3.48
C ASP A 214 -13.55 16.42 -2.48
N LEU A 215 -13.19 15.13 -2.49
CA LEU A 215 -12.09 14.61 -1.67
C LEU A 215 -10.75 15.26 -2.08
N LEU A 216 -10.49 15.44 -3.37
CA LEU A 216 -9.26 16.08 -3.85
C LEU A 216 -9.21 17.55 -3.42
N GLU A 217 -10.36 18.24 -3.47
CA GLU A 217 -10.49 19.66 -3.14
C GLU A 217 -10.33 19.92 -1.63
N ARG A 218 -10.95 19.08 -0.77
CA ARG A 218 -10.80 19.19 0.69
C ARG A 218 -9.34 19.09 1.14
N TRP A 219 -8.55 18.27 0.45
CA TRP A 219 -7.14 18.02 0.75
C TRP A 219 -6.16 18.86 -0.08
N ALA A 220 -6.65 19.87 -0.83
CA ALA A 220 -5.84 20.74 -1.67
C ALA A 220 -4.80 21.59 -0.89
N HIS A 221 -4.90 21.64 0.43
CA HIS A 221 -3.92 22.28 1.32
C HIS A 221 -2.62 21.48 1.49
N LEU A 222 -2.56 20.21 1.06
CA LEU A 222 -1.32 19.43 1.09
C LEU A 222 -0.28 19.99 0.10
N PRO A 223 1.01 20.00 0.45
CA PRO A 223 2.04 20.58 -0.40
C PRO A 223 2.19 19.81 -1.72
N GLU A 224 2.33 20.57 -2.82
CA GLU A 224 2.49 20.04 -4.18
C GLU A 224 1.39 19.04 -4.61
N TRP A 225 0.22 19.11 -3.96
CA TRP A 225 -0.87 18.13 -4.09
C TRP A 225 -1.28 17.79 -5.53
N PRO A 226 -1.49 18.75 -6.45
CA PRO A 226 -1.81 18.44 -7.84
C PRO A 226 -0.78 17.54 -8.52
N GLN A 227 0.51 17.77 -8.27
CA GLN A 227 1.57 16.95 -8.87
C GLN A 227 1.66 15.57 -8.23
N LEU A 228 1.33 15.43 -6.95
CA LEU A 228 1.32 14.14 -6.27
C LEU A 228 0.11 13.29 -6.64
N LEU A 229 -1.06 13.91 -6.82
CA LEU A 229 -2.23 13.28 -7.44
C LEU A 229 -1.92 12.81 -8.87
N LEU A 230 -1.22 13.63 -9.65
CA LEU A 230 -0.76 13.25 -10.98
C LEU A 230 0.14 12.01 -10.93
N ARG A 231 1.12 11.96 -10.02
CA ARG A 231 1.99 10.77 -9.87
C ARG A 231 1.21 9.54 -9.40
N ALA A 232 0.26 9.70 -8.49
CA ALA A 232 -0.58 8.61 -8.00
C ALA A 232 -1.47 8.02 -9.12
N VAL A 233 -2.12 8.86 -9.93
CA VAL A 233 -2.97 8.36 -11.03
C VAL A 233 -2.14 7.76 -12.16
N LEU A 234 -0.98 8.35 -12.50
CA LEU A 234 -0.06 7.75 -13.46
C LEU A 234 0.44 6.38 -12.99
N PHE A 235 0.75 6.24 -11.70
CA PHE A 235 1.14 4.96 -11.10
C PHE A 235 0.06 3.90 -11.27
N ARG A 236 -1.21 4.22 -10.94
CA ARG A 236 -2.31 3.26 -11.09
C ARG A 236 -2.64 2.94 -12.55
N LEU A 237 -2.58 3.93 -13.46
CA LEU A 237 -2.76 3.71 -14.89
C LEU A 237 -1.67 2.80 -15.46
N ALA A 238 -0.40 3.03 -15.10
CA ALA A 238 0.71 2.18 -15.53
C ALA A 238 0.58 0.77 -14.95
N ALA A 239 0.30 0.61 -13.66
CA ALA A 239 0.11 -0.70 -13.04
C ALA A 239 -1.02 -1.48 -13.72
N ASN A 240 -2.16 -0.83 -13.99
CA ASN A 240 -3.28 -1.46 -14.68
C ASN A 240 -2.93 -1.83 -16.14
N ALA A 241 -2.18 -0.99 -16.85
CA ALA A 241 -1.74 -1.27 -18.22
C ALA A 241 -0.74 -2.43 -18.30
N LEU A 242 0.11 -2.57 -17.28
CA LEU A 242 1.14 -3.60 -17.20
C LEU A 242 0.61 -4.96 -16.73
N ASP A 243 -0.45 -5.02 -15.92
CA ASP A 243 -1.01 -6.29 -15.44
C ASP A 243 -1.89 -6.99 -16.52
N PRO A 244 -1.52 -8.20 -16.98
CA PRO A 244 -2.35 -8.97 -17.89
C PRO A 244 -3.75 -9.27 -17.36
N ARG A 245 -3.92 -9.32 -16.03
CA ARG A 245 -5.16 -9.65 -15.32
C ARG A 245 -6.09 -8.46 -15.12
N SER A 246 -5.66 -7.24 -15.43
CA SER A 246 -6.48 -6.03 -15.31
C SER A 246 -7.80 -6.16 -16.06
N THR A 247 -8.87 -5.72 -15.40
CA THR A 247 -10.24 -5.82 -15.94
C THR A 247 -10.70 -4.51 -16.56
N ARG A 248 -11.72 -4.57 -17.41
CA ARG A 248 -12.37 -3.36 -17.96
C ARG A 248 -12.93 -2.47 -16.86
N ALA A 249 -13.56 -3.05 -15.83
CA ALA A 249 -14.11 -2.31 -14.71
C ALA A 249 -13.03 -1.53 -13.94
N ALA A 250 -11.86 -2.14 -13.71
CA ALA A 250 -10.73 -1.46 -13.09
C ALA A 250 -10.24 -0.27 -13.93
N HIS A 251 -10.14 -0.43 -15.25
CA HIS A 251 -9.80 0.66 -16.16
C HIS A 251 -10.87 1.77 -16.17
N ASP A 252 -12.16 1.44 -16.14
CA ASP A 252 -13.24 2.44 -16.14
C ASP A 252 -13.18 3.35 -14.89
N GLY A 253 -12.93 2.76 -13.72
CA GLY A 253 -12.71 3.51 -12.48
C GLY A 253 -11.48 4.43 -12.57
N LEU A 254 -10.36 3.91 -13.07
CA LEU A 254 -9.14 4.71 -13.26
C LEU A 254 -9.31 5.85 -14.27
N ARG A 255 -10.10 5.63 -15.32
CA ARG A 255 -10.45 6.68 -16.28
C ARG A 255 -11.26 7.80 -15.63
N ALA A 256 -12.19 7.47 -14.73
CA ALA A 256 -12.94 8.47 -13.99
C ALA A 256 -12.00 9.27 -13.06
N ALA A 257 -11.17 8.58 -12.27
CA ALA A 257 -10.18 9.22 -11.41
C ALA A 257 -9.18 10.10 -12.20
N ALA A 258 -8.74 9.66 -13.38
CA ALA A 258 -7.86 10.43 -14.27
C ALA A 258 -8.50 11.75 -14.75
N ARG A 259 -9.82 11.75 -15.00
CA ARG A 259 -10.55 12.97 -15.37
C ARG A 259 -10.63 13.95 -14.20
N ASP A 260 -10.97 13.44 -13.01
CA ASP A 260 -11.10 14.28 -11.81
C ASP A 260 -9.75 14.85 -11.38
N VAL A 261 -8.68 14.03 -11.42
CA VAL A 261 -7.31 14.52 -11.18
C VAL A 261 -6.94 15.57 -12.22
N SER A 262 -7.25 15.36 -13.50
CA SER A 262 -6.97 16.34 -14.56
C SER A 262 -7.64 17.70 -14.33
N ALA A 263 -8.77 17.74 -13.63
CA ALA A 263 -9.49 18.99 -13.35
C ALA A 263 -8.82 19.84 -12.27
N VAL A 264 -7.90 19.27 -11.49
CA VAL A 264 -7.20 19.93 -10.37
C VAL A 264 -5.69 20.11 -10.60
N LEU A 265 -5.17 19.82 -11.80
CA LEU A 265 -3.76 19.99 -12.19
C LEU A 265 -3.34 21.43 -12.43
#